data_AF-A0A941T808-F1
#
_entry.id   AF-A0A941T808-F1
#
_cell.length_a   1.000
_cell.length_b   1.000
_cell.length_c   1.000
_cell.angle_alpha   90.00
_cell.angle_beta   90.00
_cell.angle_gamma   90.00
#
_symmetry.space_group_name_H-M   'P 1'
#
loop_
_entity.id
_entity.type
_entity.pdbx_description
1 polymer ?
#
loop_
_entity_poly.entity_id
_entity_poly.type
_entity_poly.pdbx_seq_one_letter_code
_entity_poly.pdbx_strand_id
1 'polypeptide(L)'
;MKHMEGDAFVRLIAYQHTVGTMEYIAIQDAEDGGGFRFTITSPDKMALKLSVYLEASVLNPMIDALLDLKDAQERMAWRKTGSPWDRTLIER
;
A
#
# COMPACT_ATOMS: atom_id res chain seq x y z
N MET A 1 -4.07 -30.59 -7.18
CA MET A 1 -3.74 -30.06 -5.83
C MET A 1 -5.04 -29.89 -5.09
N LYS A 2 -5.17 -30.47 -3.89
CA LYS A 2 -6.40 -30.40 -3.09
C LYS A 2 -6.50 -29.01 -2.45
N HIS A 3 -7.60 -28.31 -2.71
CA HIS A 3 -8.00 -27.13 -1.95
C HIS A 3 -8.19 -27.55 -0.47
N MET A 4 -7.31 -27.07 0.41
CA MET A 4 -7.56 -27.07 1.85
C MET A 4 -8.43 -25.85 2.16
N GLU A 5 -9.45 -26.03 3.01
CA GLU A 5 -10.16 -24.96 3.73
C GLU A 5 -9.13 -23.89 4.15
N GLY A 6 -9.13 -22.70 3.59
CA GLY A 6 -10.22 -21.73 3.61
C GLY A 6 -9.77 -20.41 4.26
N ASP A 7 -8.47 -20.24 4.53
CA ASP A 7 -7.91 -18.91 4.81
C ASP A 7 -8.01 -18.07 3.55
N ALA A 8 -8.98 -17.15 3.53
CA ALA A 8 -9.09 -16.16 2.47
C ALA A 8 -7.74 -15.42 2.37
N PHE A 9 -7.06 -15.51 1.22
CA PHE A 9 -5.84 -14.76 1.01
C PHE A 9 -6.18 -13.28 1.14
N VAL A 10 -5.59 -12.63 2.14
CA VAL A 10 -5.70 -11.17 2.34
C VAL A 10 -4.31 -10.64 2.65
N ARG A 11 -3.78 -9.81 1.75
CA ARG A 11 -2.54 -9.07 1.98
C ARG A 11 -2.86 -7.59 2.16
N LEU A 12 -2.39 -7.03 3.27
CA LEU A 12 -2.53 -5.61 3.59
C LEU A 12 -1.16 -4.92 3.49
N ILE A 13 -1.12 -3.81 2.75
CA ILE A 13 0.05 -2.94 2.64
C ILE A 13 -0.35 -1.57 3.19
N ALA A 14 0.13 -1.24 4.40
CA ALA A 14 -0.11 0.05 5.01
C ALA A 14 0.73 1.14 4.36
N TYR A 15 0.17 2.35 4.25
CA TYR A 15 0.87 3.54 3.78
C TYR A 15 0.38 4.79 4.52
N GLN A 16 1.21 5.83 4.59
CA GLN A 16 0.80 7.12 5.13
C GLN A 16 0.27 8.01 4.00
N HIS A 17 -0.97 8.45 4.10
CA HIS A 17 -1.56 9.40 3.15
C HIS A 17 -0.94 10.79 3.31
N THR A 18 -0.95 11.59 2.25
CA THR A 18 -0.38 12.96 2.24
C THR A 18 -1.00 13.91 3.27
N VAL A 19 -2.20 13.60 3.77
CA VAL A 19 -2.92 14.36 4.80
C VAL A 19 -2.59 13.88 6.22
N GLY A 20 -1.67 12.92 6.36
CA GLY A 20 -1.16 12.43 7.64
C GLY A 20 -1.91 11.23 8.23
N THR A 21 -2.95 10.71 7.58
CA THR A 21 -3.65 9.50 8.06
C THR A 21 -2.93 8.22 7.63
N MET A 22 -3.13 7.16 8.40
CA MET A 22 -2.70 5.81 8.04
C MET A 22 -3.80 5.14 7.23
N GLU A 23 -3.46 4.72 6.01
CA GLU A 23 -4.36 4.05 5.08
C GLU A 23 -3.75 2.71 4.66
N TYR A 24 -4.51 1.90 3.93
CA TYR A 24 -4.01 0.60 3.46
C TYR A 24 -4.50 0.26 2.06
N ILE A 25 -3.72 -0.60 1.43
CA ILE A 25 -4.07 -1.33 0.22
C ILE A 25 -4.38 -2.76 0.64
N ALA A 26 -5.53 -3.29 0.25
CA ALA A 26 -5.91 -4.69 0.47
C ALA A 26 -5.96 -5.45 -0.86
N ILE A 27 -5.32 -6.60 -0.89
CA ILE A 27 -5.31 -7.55 -2.00
C ILE A 27 -5.96 -8.83 -1.48
N GLN A 28 -7.09 -9.21 -2.06
CA GLN A 28 -7.90 -10.34 -1.59
C GLN A 28 -8.26 -11.26 -2.75
N ASP A 29 -8.41 -12.56 -2.53
CA ASP A 29 -8.93 -13.45 -3.58
C ASP A 29 -10.31 -12.98 -4.05
N ALA A 30 -10.55 -13.05 -5.36
CA ALA A 30 -11.88 -12.86 -5.90
C ALA A 30 -12.72 -14.13 -5.66
N GLU A 31 -14.00 -13.95 -5.35
CA GLU A 31 -14.94 -15.05 -5.06
C GLU A 31 -15.01 -16.10 -6.18
N ASP A 32 -14.71 -15.70 -7.41
CA ASP A 32 -14.80 -16.54 -8.62
C ASP A 32 -13.48 -17.31 -8.92
N GLY A 33 -12.46 -17.19 -8.08
CA GLY A 33 -11.21 -17.98 -8.15
C GLY A 33 -10.26 -17.66 -9.31
N GLY A 34 -10.60 -16.70 -10.18
CA GLY A 34 -9.81 -16.33 -11.38
C GLY A 34 -8.85 -15.15 -11.20
N GLY A 35 -8.88 -14.50 -10.04
CA GLY A 35 -8.17 -13.23 -9.83
C GLY A 35 -8.28 -12.73 -8.41
N PHE A 36 -8.05 -11.45 -8.23
CA PHE A 36 -8.03 -10.81 -6.93
C PHE A 36 -8.71 -9.44 -6.95
N ARG A 37 -9.26 -9.06 -5.80
CA ARG A 37 -9.82 -7.74 -5.53
C ARG A 37 -8.74 -6.86 -4.93
N PHE A 38 -8.46 -5.75 -5.59
CA PHE A 38 -7.56 -4.71 -5.13
C PHE A 38 -8.37 -3.54 -4.57
N THR A 39 -8.12 -3.17 -3.33
CA THR A 39 -8.84 -2.11 -2.62
C THR A 39 -7.87 -1.10 -2.04
N ILE A 40 -8.17 0.19 -2.16
CA ILE A 40 -7.44 1.27 -1.49
C ILE A 40 -8.38 1.98 -0.50
N THR A 41 -7.92 2.24 0.73
CA THR A 41 -8.63 3.14 1.64
C THR A 41 -8.19 4.59 1.49
N SER A 42 -9.15 5.49 1.71
CA SER A 42 -8.97 6.94 1.65
C SER A 42 -9.18 7.55 3.05
N PRO A 43 -8.55 8.69 3.35
CA PRO A 43 -8.85 9.48 4.54
C PRO A 43 -10.33 9.90 4.61
N ASP A 44 -10.94 10.12 3.45
CA ASP A 44 -12.37 10.39 3.36
C ASP A 44 -13.17 9.10 3.60
N LYS A 45 -13.77 9.00 4.79
CA LYS A 45 -14.57 7.83 5.19
C LYS A 45 -15.98 7.83 4.60
N MET A 46 -16.40 8.93 3.96
CA MET A 46 -17.64 9.00 3.20
C MET A 46 -17.41 8.66 1.71
N ALA A 47 -16.15 8.64 1.25
CA ALA A 47 -15.82 8.24 -0.10
C ALA A 47 -16.15 6.76 -0.34
N LEU A 48 -16.66 6.46 -1.54
CA LEU A 48 -16.86 5.09 -1.99
C LEU A 48 -15.53 4.33 -1.97
N LYS A 49 -15.54 3.17 -1.33
CA LYS A 49 -14.39 2.26 -1.28
C LYS A 49 -14.05 1.81 -2.69
N LEU A 50 -12.93 2.30 -3.24
CA LEU A 50 -12.48 1.91 -4.57
C LEU A 50 -11.97 0.47 -4.53
N SER A 51 -12.67 -0.43 -5.22
CA SER A 51 -12.29 -1.84 -5.34
C SER A 51 -12.33 -2.23 -6.82
N VAL A 52 -11.25 -2.83 -7.32
CA VAL A 52 -11.15 -3.29 -8.71
C VAL A 52 -10.80 -4.77 -8.75
N TYR A 53 -11.35 -5.48 -9.73
CA TYR A 53 -10.94 -6.85 -10.03
C TYR A 53 -9.72 -6.83 -10.94
N LEU A 54 -8.75 -7.69 -10.65
CA LEU A 54 -7.55 -7.88 -11.44
C LEU A 54 -7.31 -9.37 -11.65
N GLU A 55 -6.82 -9.72 -12.84
CA GLU A 55 -6.50 -11.10 -13.19
C GLU A 55 -5.35 -11.65 -12.35
N ALA A 56 -5.37 -12.95 -12.05
CA ALA A 56 -4.31 -13.58 -11.25
C ALA A 56 -2.89 -13.39 -11.86
N SER A 57 -2.80 -13.26 -13.18
CA SER A 57 -1.54 -13.05 -13.92
C SER A 57 -0.78 -11.78 -13.50
N VAL A 58 -1.50 -10.74 -13.05
CA VAL A 58 -0.89 -9.45 -12.66
C VAL A 58 -0.58 -9.35 -11.17
N LEU A 59 -0.91 -10.37 -10.37
CA LEU A 59 -0.78 -10.33 -8.91
C LEU A 59 0.67 -10.10 -8.45
N ASN A 60 1.59 -10.96 -8.89
CA ASN A 60 2.99 -10.89 -8.45
C ASN A 60 3.67 -9.58 -8.92
N PRO A 61 3.61 -9.19 -10.22
CA PRO A 61 4.20 -7.92 -10.66
C PRO A 61 3.66 -6.70 -9.92
N MET A 62 2.36 -6.71 -9.57
CA MET A 62 1.74 -5.62 -8.83
C MET A 62 2.21 -5.57 -7.38
N ILE A 63 2.31 -6.72 -6.69
CA ILE A 63 2.86 -6.77 -5.32
C ILE A 63 4.29 -6.23 -5.30
N ASP A 64 5.14 -6.65 -6.23
CA ASP A 64 6.53 -6.20 -6.30
C ASP A 64 6.62 -4.68 -6.50
N ALA A 65 5.84 -4.14 -7.45
CA ALA A 65 5.78 -2.69 -7.69
C ALA A 65 5.30 -1.89 -6.47
N LEU A 66 4.35 -2.42 -5.70
CA LEU A 66 3.84 -1.77 -4.48
C LEU A 66 4.86 -1.78 -3.35
N LEU A 67 5.65 -2.85 -3.21
CA LEU A 67 6.74 -2.92 -2.26
C LEU A 67 7.87 -1.96 -2.64
N ASP A 68 8.25 -1.91 -3.92
CA ASP A 68 9.24 -0.96 -4.44
C ASP A 68 8.81 0.50 -4.18
N LEU A 69 7.53 0.80 -4.41
CA LEU A 69 6.96 2.12 -4.13
C LEU A 69 7.00 2.44 -2.64
N LYS A 70 6.65 1.49 -1.78
CA LYS A 70 6.74 1.64 -0.32
C LYS A 70 8.17 1.96 0.09
N ASP A 71 9.14 1.19 -0.36
CA ASP A 71 10.55 1.38 -0.03
C ASP A 71 11.09 2.73 -0.55
N ALA A 72 10.62 3.19 -1.70
CA ALA A 72 10.96 4.51 -2.23
C ALA A 72 10.36 5.64 -1.37
N GLN A 73 9.11 5.50 -0.94
CA GLN A 73 8.45 6.46 -0.04
C GLN A 73 9.15 6.53 1.31
N GLU A 74 9.49 5.38 1.90
CA GLU A 74 10.23 5.33 3.16
C GLU A 74 11.58 6.02 3.01
N ARG A 75 12.37 5.69 1.96
CA ARG A 75 13.65 6.37 1.67
C ARG A 75 13.51 7.88 1.51
N MET A 76 12.44 8.36 0.88
CA MET A 76 12.18 9.80 0.75
C MET A 76 11.74 10.46 2.07
N ALA A 77 10.99 9.74 2.91
CA ALA A 77 10.60 10.21 4.24
C ALA A 77 11.83 10.41 5.14
N TRP A 78 12.79 9.48 5.13
CA TRP A 78 14.07 9.62 5.85
C TRP A 78 14.89 10.83 5.39
N ARG A 79 14.83 11.20 4.10
CA ARG A 79 15.47 12.44 3.61
C ARG A 79 14.78 13.71 4.12
N LYS A 80 13.47 13.66 4.38
CA LYS A 80 12.72 14.81 4.95
C LYS A 80 12.89 14.93 6.46
N THR A 81 13.16 13.85 7.18
CA THR A 81 13.41 13.86 8.63
C THR A 81 14.89 14.03 9.00
N GLY A 82 15.79 13.95 8.02
CA GLY A 82 17.21 14.28 8.15
C GLY A 82 17.46 15.78 8.30
N SER A 83 17.54 16.21 9.56
CA SER A 83 18.27 17.38 10.09
C SER A 83 17.45 18.59 10.57
N PRO A 84 17.01 18.57 11.85
CA PRO A 84 16.72 19.77 12.63
C PRO A 84 17.98 20.61 12.95
N TRP A 85 19.18 20.05 12.74
CA TRP A 85 20.47 20.65 13.09
C TRP A 85 21.17 21.36 11.92
N ASP A 86 20.61 21.36 10.71
CA ASP A 86 21.18 22.06 9.55
C ASP A 86 20.86 23.57 9.51
N ARG A 87 20.23 24.11 10.56
CA ARG A 87 19.90 25.54 10.68
C ARG A 87 20.84 26.32 11.60
N THR A 88 21.90 25.71 12.15
CA THR A 88 22.83 26.40 13.07
C THR A 88 24.10 26.94 12.42
N LEU A 89 24.16 27.11 11.10
CA LEU A 89 25.32 27.67 10.41
C LEU A 89 24.98 28.81 9.43
N ILE A 90 24.19 29.79 9.87
CA ILE A 90 24.28 31.16 9.31
C ILE A 90 24.15 32.16 10.47
N GLU A 91 25.13 32.17 11.37
CA GLU A 91 25.56 33.40 12.01
C GLU A 91 27.01 33.65 11.60
N ARG A 92 27.20 34.62 10.70
CA ARG A 92 28.32 35.56 10.68
C ARG A 92 28.08 36.64 9.63
#